data_AF-A0A832JY07-F1
#
_entry.id   AF-A0A832JY07-F1
#
_cell.length_a   1.000
_cell.length_b   1.000
_cell.length_c   1.000
_cell.angle_alpha   90.00
_cell.angle_beta   90.00
_cell.angle_gamma   90.00
#
_symmetry.space_group_name_H-M   'P 1'
#
loop_
_entity.id
_entity.type
_entity.pdbx_description
1 polymer ?
#
loop_
_entity_poly.entity_id
_entity_poly.type
_entity_poly.pdbx_seq_one_letter_code
_entity_poly.pdbx_strand_id
1 'polypeptide(L)'
;MWLHKRLTKYEITKIIGGRALQLSLGAFPLVEPRPTDTAFDIAKRELELGVLPVIVRRHLPGGGYVDISLREIAREERIVV
;
A
#
# COMPACT_ATOMS: atom_id res chain seq x y z
N MET A 1 4.56 7.66 -19.54
CA MET A 1 4.42 8.13 -18.15
C MET A 1 3.41 7.30 -17.32
N TRP A 2 3.18 6.01 -17.63
CA TRP A 2 2.19 5.16 -16.92
C TRP A 2 2.76 3.82 -16.45
N LEU A 3 3.98 3.50 -16.86
CA LEU A 3 4.70 2.25 -16.61
C LEU A 3 5.85 2.41 -15.60
N HIS A 4 5.80 3.45 -14.76
CA HIS A 4 6.85 3.60 -13.74
C HIS A 4 6.62 2.55 -12.64
N LYS A 5 7.68 1.84 -12.25
CA LYS A 5 7.61 0.76 -11.26
C LYS A 5 7.56 1.23 -9.80
N ARG A 6 7.21 2.50 -9.60
CA ARG A 6 7.09 3.15 -8.28
C ARG A 6 5.63 3.36 -7.95
N LEU A 7 5.27 3.49 -6.68
CA LEU A 7 3.93 4.00 -6.31
C LEU A 7 3.89 5.53 -6.46
N THR A 8 2.75 6.05 -6.91
CA THR A 8 2.46 7.49 -6.86
C THR A 8 2.02 7.89 -5.45
N LYS A 9 2.16 9.18 -5.11
CA LYS A 9 1.64 9.71 -3.83
C LYS A 9 0.16 9.39 -3.60
N TYR A 10 -0.65 9.38 -4.67
CA TYR A 10 -2.07 9.08 -4.59
C TYR A 10 -2.35 7.61 -4.26
N GLU A 11 -1.59 6.70 -4.87
CA GLU A 11 -1.68 5.27 -4.58
C GLU A 11 -1.26 4.99 -3.13
N ILE A 12 -0.15 5.58 -2.68
CA ILE A 12 0.35 5.45 -1.30
C ILE A 12 -0.73 5.90 -0.31
N THR A 13 -1.27 7.12 -0.48
CA THR A 13 -2.31 7.65 0.41
C THR A 13 -3.55 6.74 0.42
N LYS A 14 -3.97 6.22 -0.74
CA LYS A 14 -5.15 5.37 -0.83
C LYS A 14 -4.95 4.00 -0.17
N ILE A 15 -3.77 3.41 -0.32
CA ILE A 15 -3.41 2.13 0.33
C ILE A 15 -3.40 2.31 1.84
N ILE A 16 -2.72 3.34 2.36
CA ILE A 16 -2.64 3.60 3.80
C ILE A 16 -4.03 3.91 4.36
N GLY A 17 -4.80 4.78 3.72
CA GLY A 17 -6.14 5.13 4.17
C GLY A 17 -7.08 3.94 4.21
N GLY A 18 -7.09 3.13 3.15
CA GLY A 18 -7.88 1.91 3.10
C GLY A 18 -7.45 0.89 4.16
N ARG A 19 -6.15 0.72 4.37
CA ARG A 19 -5.63 -0.22 5.36
C ARG A 19 -5.87 0.25 6.80
N ALA A 20 -5.68 1.54 7.08
CA ALA A 20 -6.00 2.13 8.37
C ALA A 20 -7.48 1.96 8.71
N LEU A 21 -8.39 2.12 7.73
CA LEU A 21 -9.81 1.83 7.92
C LEU A 21 -10.06 0.36 8.28
N GLN A 22 -9.42 -0.58 7.57
CA GLN A 22 -9.55 -2.01 7.90
C GLN A 22 -9.12 -2.29 9.34
N LEU A 23 -7.99 -1.73 9.79
CA LEU A 23 -7.49 -1.89 11.15
C LEU A 23 -8.45 -1.29 12.19
N SER A 24 -9.00 -0.11 11.92
CA SER A 24 -10.03 0.51 12.77
C SER A 24 -11.32 -0.31 12.88
N LEU A 25 -11.61 -1.13 11.87
CA LEU A 25 -12.75 -2.07 11.85
C LEU A 25 -12.42 -3.43 12.50
N GLY A 26 -11.25 -3.56 13.15
CA GLY A 26 -10.85 -4.78 13.85
C GLY A 26 -10.15 -5.82 12.97
N ALA A 27 -9.67 -5.45 11.77
CA ALA A 27 -8.86 -6.36 10.97
C ALA A 27 -7.52 -6.65 11.66
N PHE A 28 -7.00 -7.86 11.44
CA PHE A 28 -5.72 -8.30 12.02
C PHE A 28 -4.53 -7.50 11.44
N PRO A 29 -3.64 -6.95 12.28
CA PRO A 29 -2.40 -6.31 11.84
C PRO A 29 -1.36 -7.35 11.44
N LEU A 30 -0.68 -7.15 10.31
CA LEU A 30 0.38 -8.02 9.78
C LEU A 30 1.75 -7.74 10.40
N VAL A 31 1.86 -6.66 11.17
CA VAL A 31 3.05 -6.24 11.90
C VAL A 31 2.72 -6.16 13.39
N GLU A 32 3.73 -6.29 14.22
CA GLU A 32 3.55 -6.21 15.67
C GLU A 32 3.11 -4.78 16.09
N PRO A 33 1.91 -4.63 16.70
CA PRO A 33 1.45 -3.34 17.18
C PRO A 33 2.18 -2.98 18.48
N ARG A 34 2.60 -1.72 18.60
CA ARG A 34 3.17 -1.15 19.81
C ARG A 34 2.06 -0.44 20.60
N PRO A 35 2.21 -0.24 21.92
CA PRO A 35 1.17 0.34 22.77
C PRO A 35 0.69 1.74 22.33
N THR A 36 1.53 2.51 21.65
CA THR A 36 1.23 3.88 21.21
C THR A 36 0.81 3.98 19.74
N ASP A 37 0.73 2.86 19.01
CA ASP A 37 0.46 2.90 17.59
C ASP A 37 -1.01 3.17 17.30
N THR A 38 -1.27 4.13 16.43
CA THR A 38 -2.59 4.29 15.81
C THR A 38 -2.76 3.32 14.64
N ALA A 39 -3.99 3.12 14.18
CA ALA A 39 -4.27 2.35 12.96
C ALA A 39 -3.50 2.88 11.73
N PHE A 40 -3.25 4.20 11.69
CA PHE A 40 -2.44 4.82 10.65
C PHE A 40 -0.96 4.41 10.76
N ASP A 41 -0.39 4.42 11.97
CA ASP A 41 1.02 4.06 12.19
C ASP A 41 1.30 2.57 11.88
N ILE A 42 0.33 1.71 12.14
CA ILE A 42 0.38 0.29 11.76
C ILE A 42 0.31 0.18 10.24
N ALA A 43 -0.68 0.80 9.58
CA ALA A 43 -0.84 0.74 8.13
C ALA A 43 0.39 1.29 7.38
N LYS A 44 1.00 2.38 7.88
CA LYS A 44 2.22 2.95 7.32
C LYS A 44 3.37 1.96 7.37
N ARG A 45 3.62 1.33 8.52
CA ARG A 45 4.71 0.33 8.66
C ARG A 45 4.46 -0.93 7.84
N GLU A 46 3.21 -1.40 7.76
CA GLU A 46 2.86 -2.53 6.89
C GLU A 46 3.15 -2.24 5.41
N LEU A 47 2.90 -1.01 4.96
CA LEU A 47 3.22 -0.57 3.61
C LEU A 47 4.75 -0.46 3.39
N GLU A 48 5.48 0.14 4.32
CA GLU A 48 6.95 0.27 4.25
C GLU A 48 7.66 -1.09 4.23
N LEU A 49 7.13 -2.08 4.95
CA LEU A 49 7.64 -3.46 4.94
C LEU A 49 7.18 -4.27 3.72
N GLY A 50 6.27 -3.74 2.90
CA GLY A 50 5.77 -4.42 1.71
C GLY A 50 4.99 -5.72 2.00
N VAL A 51 4.45 -5.87 3.22
CA VAL A 51 3.76 -7.10 3.65
C VAL A 51 2.31 -7.17 3.19
N LEU A 52 1.74 -6.04 2.78
CA LEU A 52 0.33 -5.93 2.36
C LEU A 52 0.07 -6.72 1.06
N PRO A 53 -0.90 -7.65 1.03
CA PRO A 53 -1.29 -8.40 -0.16
C PRO A 53 -2.24 -7.57 -1.05
N VAL A 54 -1.76 -6.44 -1.57
CA VAL A 54 -2.55 -5.50 -2.39
C VAL A 54 -2.04 -5.46 -3.83
N ILE A 55 -2.96 -5.35 -4.77
CA ILE A 55 -2.68 -5.14 -6.20
C ILE A 55 -3.20 -3.74 -6.56
N VAL A 56 -2.35 -2.95 -7.21
CA VAL A 56 -2.70 -1.62 -7.72
C VAL A 56 -3.05 -1.75 -9.19
N ARG A 57 -4.32 -1.48 -9.53
CA ARG A 57 -4.81 -1.43 -10.91
C ARG A 57 -4.73 -0.01 -11.45
N ARG A 58 -3.93 0.20 -12.48
CA ARG A 58 -3.81 1.48 -13.21
C ARG A 58 -4.60 1.42 -14.50
N HIS A 59 -5.60 2.30 -14.63
CA HIS A 59 -6.36 2.43 -15.87
C HIS A 59 -5.61 3.30 -16.88
N LEU A 60 -5.52 2.82 -18.11
CA LEU A 60 -4.91 3.54 -19.23
C LEU A 60 -5.98 4.36 -19.96
N PRO A 61 -5.60 5.48 -20.60
CA PRO A 61 -6.53 6.30 -21.39
C PRO A 61 -7.24 5.53 -22.52
N GLY A 62 -6.63 4.46 -23.02
CA GLY A 62 -7.20 3.58 -24.05
C GLY A 62 -8.17 2.51 -23.53
N GLY A 63 -8.61 2.57 -22.27
CA GLY A 63 -9.57 1.62 -21.67
C GLY A 63 -8.94 0.33 -21.14
N GLY A 64 -7.67 0.06 -21.44
CA GLY A 64 -6.91 -1.03 -20.82
C GLY A 64 -6.55 -0.75 -19.36
N TYR A 65 -6.00 -1.75 -18.68
CA TYR A 65 -5.45 -1.59 -17.33
C TYR A 65 -4.16 -2.39 -17.16
N VAL A 66 -3.36 -1.97 -16.19
CA VAL A 66 -2.15 -2.68 -15.75
C VAL A 66 -2.29 -2.97 -14.26
N ASP A 67 -2.18 -4.24 -13.90
CA ASP A 67 -2.18 -4.69 -12.51
C ASP A 67 -0.74 -4.80 -12.03
N ILE A 68 -0.43 -4.11 -10.93
CA ILE A 68 0.91 -4.06 -10.36
C ILE A 68 0.83 -4.57 -8.93
N SER A 69 1.58 -5.63 -8.64
CA SER A 69 1.66 -6.20 -7.30
C SER A 69 2.50 -5.32 -6.39
N LEU A 70 2.01 -5.02 -5.18
CA LEU A 70 2.76 -4.26 -4.20
C LEU A 70 4.05 -4.97 -3.78
N ARG A 71 4.05 -6.32 -3.78
CA ARG A 71 5.24 -7.13 -3.50
C ARG A 71 6.33 -6.96 -4.55
N GLU A 72 5.94 -6.77 -5.82
CA GLU A 72 6.91 -6.54 -6.90
C GLU A 72 7.54 -5.17 -6.76
N ILE A 73 6.73 -4.14 -6.46
CA ILE A 73 7.23 -2.78 -6.22
C ILE A 73 8.18 -2.77 -5.02
N ALA A 74 7.79 -3.40 -3.90
CA ALA A 74 8.61 -3.45 -2.69
C ALA A 74 9.96 -4.18 -2.90
N ARG A 75 10.05 -5.10 -3.86
CA ARG A 75 11.30 -5.79 -4.21
C ARG A 75 12.25 -4.89 -5.00
N GLU A 76 11.71 -4.07 -5.89
CA GLU A 76 12.50 -3.25 -6.80
C GLU A 76 12.88 -1.89 -6.19
N GLU A 77 12.05 -1.35 -5.30
CA GLU A 77 12.30 -0.09 -4.63
C GLU A 77 11.76 -0.09 -3.20
N ARG A 78 12.53 0.52 -2.29
CA ARG A 78 12.06 0.80 -0.94
C ARG A 78 10.92 1.83 -0.99
N ILE A 79 9.73 1.43 -0.57
CA ILE A 79 8.58 2.33 -0.49
C ILE A 79 8.86 3.36 0.62
N VAL A 80 8.90 4.64 0.26
CA VAL A 80 9.08 5.75 1.19
C VAL A 80 7.76 6.49 1.32
N VAL A 81 7.25 6.57 2.56
CA VAL A 81 5.94 7.16 2.90
C VAL A 81 6.11 8.47 3.65
#